data_AF-A0A7L3XM25-F1
#
_entry.id   AF-A0A7L3XM25-F1
#
_cell.length_a   1.000
_cell.length_b   1.000
_cell.length_c   1.000
_cell.angle_alpha   90.00
_cell.angle_beta   90.00
_cell.angle_gamma   90.00
#
_symmetry.space_group_name_H-M   'P 1'
#
loop_
_entity.id
_entity.type
_entity.pdbx_description
1 polymer ?
#
loop_
_entity_poly.entity_id
_entity_poly.type
_entity_poly.pdbx_seq_one_letter_code
_entity_poly.pdbx_strand_id
1 'polypeptide(L)'
;PLTLGEVRMLVELFYLPYHHGPLAQHLLEDFRWLRANSLSVGVPATAPDACGRTRWRGRAQSFQLLCAQTCSLHSRFVSSAGRALLYDLHPYLWDIRNMLLAASAFVLWLGCQSITTPILLGGDAEPWVHRGGLFGELQALLPVGNSCDLFYHPPPLFPSRQLYLLRPLLPLDKVGATAREGGPHHSGQSSPLHGLWQLGGAPALTGRLLGSFLSLSPEYTFVLEDEGGPCGYAAGALCAEGFLQQRDSSWLPAMRHKYPRDLDAGAAALGQEALLFFHAEPPAVPLPVLRRFPSLVQLGTAPRVLDVGASRSLAICLLSALRANGSQGVFCQVSAADRQQLSFYSRLG
;
A
#
# COMPACT_ATOMS: atom_id res chain seq x y z
N PRO A 1 -4.66 -11.04 28.81
CA PRO A 1 -3.23 -11.10 29.22
C PRO A 1 -2.37 -11.52 28.02
N LEU A 2 -1.12 -11.05 27.95
CA LEU A 2 -0.14 -11.55 26.97
C LEU A 2 0.22 -13.00 27.29
N THR A 3 0.36 -13.81 26.26
CA THR A 3 0.81 -15.20 26.37
C THR A 3 2.34 -15.26 26.46
N LEU A 4 2.89 -16.34 27.01
CA LEU A 4 4.34 -16.55 27.07
C LEU A 4 4.98 -16.51 25.67
N GLY A 5 4.27 -17.02 24.65
CA GLY A 5 4.70 -16.96 23.27
C GLY A 5 4.82 -15.53 22.74
N GLU A 6 3.85 -14.66 23.02
CA GLU A 6 3.90 -13.24 22.63
C GLU A 6 5.02 -12.48 23.35
N VAL A 7 5.25 -12.74 24.64
CA VAL A 7 6.37 -12.13 25.36
C VAL A 7 7.71 -12.59 24.77
N ARG A 8 7.82 -13.88 24.43
CA ARG A 8 9.01 -14.42 23.75
C ARG A 8 9.22 -13.76 22.39
N MET A 9 8.18 -13.60 21.58
CA MET A 9 8.28 -12.88 20.31
C MET A 9 8.78 -11.44 20.51
N LEU A 10 8.28 -10.74 21.53
CA LEU A 10 8.72 -9.37 21.83
C LEU A 10 10.22 -9.32 22.18
N VAL A 11 10.71 -10.26 23.00
CA VAL A 11 12.15 -10.37 23.34
C VAL A 11 12.99 -10.72 22.10
N GLU A 12 12.49 -11.59 21.21
CA GLU A 12 13.22 -11.97 20.01
C GLU A 12 13.26 -10.85 18.96
N LEU A 13 12.23 -9.99 18.90
CA LEU A 13 12.20 -8.78 18.06
C LEU A 13 13.13 -7.67 18.59
N PHE A 14 13.27 -7.54 19.90
CA PHE A 14 14.11 -6.54 20.58
C PHE A 14 15.18 -7.20 21.47
N TYR A 15 16.07 -7.98 20.85
CA TYR A 15 16.95 -8.89 21.57
C TYR A 15 18.17 -8.21 22.22
N LEU A 16 19.21 -7.92 21.45
CA LEU A 16 20.43 -7.27 21.93
C LEU A 16 20.91 -6.21 20.92
N PRO A 17 21.73 -5.22 21.33
CA PRO A 17 22.18 -4.15 20.44
C PRO A 17 22.91 -4.63 19.17
N TYR A 18 23.62 -5.76 19.26
CA TYR A 18 24.44 -6.31 18.16
C TYR A 18 23.97 -7.68 17.67
N HIS A 19 22.89 -8.22 18.24
CA HIS A 19 22.37 -9.53 17.86
C HIS A 19 20.85 -9.50 17.82
N HIS A 20 20.29 -9.97 16.71
CA HIS A 20 18.86 -10.21 16.58
C HIS A 20 18.47 -11.53 17.24
N GLY A 21 17.26 -11.62 17.79
CA GLY A 21 16.72 -12.90 18.22
C GLY A 21 16.44 -13.82 17.02
N PRO A 22 16.26 -15.13 17.24
CA PRO A 22 16.11 -16.11 16.16
C PRO A 22 14.92 -15.80 15.24
N LEU A 23 13.77 -15.33 15.76
CA LEU A 23 12.64 -14.91 14.93
C LEU A 23 12.98 -13.69 14.06
N ALA A 24 13.64 -12.67 14.62
CA ALA A 24 14.05 -11.49 13.87
C ALA A 24 15.08 -11.82 12.77
N GLN A 25 16.04 -12.72 13.06
CA GLN A 25 16.97 -13.24 12.05
C GLN A 25 16.24 -13.96 10.93
N HIS A 26 15.32 -14.86 11.29
CA HIS A 26 14.52 -15.62 10.32
C HIS A 26 13.68 -14.69 9.42
N LEU A 27 13.05 -13.66 9.99
CA LEU A 27 12.33 -12.62 9.23
C LEU A 27 13.24 -11.93 8.19
N LEU A 28 14.44 -11.53 8.60
CA LEU A 28 15.41 -10.85 7.73
C LEU A 28 15.94 -11.76 6.63
N GLU A 29 16.26 -13.01 6.96
CA GLU A 29 16.72 -14.02 6.01
C GLU A 29 15.66 -14.36 4.97
N ASP A 30 14.42 -14.59 5.42
CA ASP A 30 13.30 -14.84 4.51
C ASP A 30 13.06 -13.65 3.61
N PHE A 31 13.08 -12.42 4.15
CA PHE A 31 12.86 -11.23 3.33
C PHE A 31 13.97 -11.03 2.27
N ARG A 32 15.24 -11.17 2.66
CA ARG A 32 16.39 -11.15 1.73
C ARG A 32 16.25 -12.19 0.64
N TRP A 33 15.91 -13.42 1.01
CA TRP A 33 15.79 -14.52 0.07
C TRP A 33 14.61 -14.34 -0.88
N LEU A 34 13.44 -13.93 -0.38
CA LEU A 34 12.24 -13.69 -1.19
C LEU A 34 12.49 -12.58 -2.22
N ARG A 35 13.19 -11.52 -1.83
CA ARG A 35 13.59 -10.44 -2.73
C ARG A 35 14.54 -10.95 -3.82
N ALA A 36 15.60 -11.67 -3.45
CA ALA A 36 16.59 -12.20 -4.39
C ALA A 36 16.01 -13.21 -5.40
N ASN A 37 14.97 -13.97 -5.00
CA ASN A 37 14.35 -15.02 -5.81
C ASN A 37 13.00 -14.60 -6.42
N SER A 38 12.70 -13.30 -6.46
CA SER A 38 11.43 -12.77 -6.99
C SER A 38 11.22 -13.05 -8.48
N LEU A 39 12.30 -13.08 -9.27
CA LEU A 39 12.26 -13.37 -10.72
C LEU A 39 11.74 -14.78 -11.03
N SER A 40 11.96 -15.75 -10.13
CA SER A 40 11.49 -17.12 -10.31
C SER A 40 9.95 -17.24 -10.32
N VAL A 41 9.23 -16.22 -9.88
CA VAL A 41 7.76 -16.18 -9.82
C VAL A 41 7.14 -15.47 -11.03
N GLY A 42 7.87 -14.55 -11.67
CA GLY A 42 7.34 -13.67 -12.71
C GLY A 42 7.24 -14.25 -14.13
N VAL A 43 7.93 -15.36 -14.42
CA VAL A 43 7.96 -15.94 -15.77
C VAL A 43 6.73 -16.84 -16.00
N PRO A 44 5.99 -16.69 -17.13
CA PRO A 44 4.91 -17.60 -17.49
C PRO A 44 5.42 -19.03 -17.63
N ALA A 45 4.55 -20.00 -17.34
CA ALA A 45 4.83 -21.39 -17.01
C ALA A 45 5.42 -22.29 -18.13
N THR A 46 6.44 -21.84 -18.86
CA THR A 46 7.10 -22.61 -19.92
C THR A 46 8.41 -23.28 -19.51
N ALA A 47 8.86 -23.15 -18.24
CA ALA A 47 10.06 -23.80 -17.70
C ALA A 47 9.76 -24.77 -16.52
N PRO A 48 10.56 -25.83 -16.32
CA PRO A 48 10.31 -26.92 -15.35
C PRO A 48 10.52 -26.54 -13.86
N ASP A 49 10.75 -25.27 -13.53
CA ASP A 49 11.00 -24.79 -12.17
C ASP A 49 9.73 -24.59 -11.33
N ALA A 50 8.78 -25.54 -11.41
CA ALA A 50 7.61 -25.58 -10.54
C ALA A 50 8.02 -25.65 -9.05
N CYS A 51 9.13 -26.34 -8.75
CA CYS A 51 9.68 -26.44 -7.40
C CYS A 51 10.14 -25.07 -6.85
N GLY A 52 10.79 -24.23 -7.67
CA GLY A 52 11.24 -22.89 -7.26
C GLY A 52 10.08 -21.98 -6.89
N ARG A 53 9.02 -21.97 -7.72
CA ARG A 53 7.79 -21.20 -7.47
C ARG A 53 7.06 -21.65 -6.20
N THR A 54 6.90 -22.95 -6.01
CA THR A 54 6.24 -23.49 -4.80
C THR A 54 7.06 -23.18 -3.55
N ARG A 55 8.38 -23.30 -3.61
CA ARG A 55 9.28 -22.94 -2.50
C ARG A 55 9.17 -21.46 -2.15
N TRP A 56 9.16 -20.59 -3.17
CA TRP A 56 9.00 -19.16 -2.96
C TRP A 56 7.67 -18.82 -2.32
N ARG A 57 6.56 -19.38 -2.83
CA ARG A 57 5.22 -19.18 -2.26
C ARG A 57 5.13 -19.69 -0.82
N GLY A 58 5.72 -20.84 -0.51
CA GLY A 58 5.76 -21.38 0.85
C GLY A 58 6.50 -20.46 1.82
N ARG A 59 7.69 -19.96 1.44
CA ARG A 59 8.44 -18.99 2.25
C ARG A 59 7.69 -17.66 2.39
N ALA A 60 7.07 -17.17 1.31
CA ALA A 60 6.29 -15.93 1.34
C ALA A 60 5.11 -16.04 2.31
N GLN A 61 4.43 -17.19 2.34
CA GLN A 61 3.34 -17.46 3.28
C GLN A 61 3.84 -17.51 4.74
N SER A 62 4.95 -18.19 5.01
CA SER A 62 5.57 -18.19 6.34
C SER A 62 5.95 -16.78 6.80
N PHE A 63 6.56 -15.98 5.92
CA PHE A 63 6.90 -14.58 6.19
C PHE A 63 5.65 -13.73 6.50
N GLN A 64 4.58 -13.88 5.73
CA GLN A 64 3.31 -13.19 5.97
C GLN A 64 2.68 -13.58 7.31
N LEU A 65 2.75 -14.86 7.69
CA LEU A 65 2.25 -15.36 8.95
C LEU A 65 3.00 -14.72 10.14
N LEU A 66 4.32 -14.60 10.05
CA LEU A 66 5.14 -13.90 11.07
C LEU A 66 4.81 -12.41 11.15
N CYS A 67 4.61 -11.74 10.00
CA CYS A 67 4.17 -10.34 9.97
C CYS A 67 2.79 -10.16 10.63
N ALA A 68 1.85 -11.06 10.33
CA ALA A 68 0.50 -11.04 10.90
C ALA A 68 0.52 -11.32 12.42
N GLN A 69 1.34 -12.26 12.87
CA GLN A 69 1.56 -12.52 14.29
C GLN A 69 2.13 -11.29 15.02
N THR A 70 3.06 -10.57 14.39
CA THR A 70 3.62 -9.34 14.96
C THR A 70 2.58 -8.21 15.05
N CYS A 71 1.71 -8.09 14.04
CA CYS A 71 0.58 -7.15 14.07
C CYS A 71 -0.42 -7.50 15.19
N SER A 72 -0.73 -8.78 15.36
CA SER A 72 -1.57 -9.28 16.45
C SER A 72 -0.94 -9.00 17.82
N LEU A 73 0.36 -9.26 17.97
CA LEU A 73 1.13 -8.95 19.18
C LEU A 73 1.02 -7.46 19.54
N HIS A 74 1.16 -6.55 18.57
CA HIS A 74 0.99 -5.11 18.83
C HIS A 74 -0.42 -4.80 19.35
N SER A 75 -1.48 -5.30 18.71
CA SER A 75 -2.86 -5.08 19.16
C SER A 75 -3.11 -5.60 20.58
N ARG A 76 -2.58 -6.80 20.89
CA ARG A 76 -2.67 -7.44 22.21
C ARG A 76 -1.86 -6.69 23.26
N PHE A 77 -0.67 -6.21 22.90
CA PHE A 77 0.19 -5.40 23.76
C PHE A 77 -0.51 -4.10 24.16
N VAL A 78 -1.04 -3.36 23.18
CA VAL A 78 -1.80 -2.12 23.41
C VAL A 78 -3.02 -2.35 24.30
N SER A 79 -3.68 -3.52 24.17
CA SER A 79 -4.89 -3.82 24.92
C SER A 79 -4.66 -4.37 26.34
N SER A 80 -3.45 -4.85 26.66
CA SER A 80 -3.22 -5.62 27.91
C SER A 80 -1.99 -5.22 28.72
N ALA A 81 -1.05 -4.46 28.15
CA ALA A 81 0.12 -3.99 28.88
C ALA A 81 -0.25 -2.92 29.93
N GLY A 82 0.49 -2.90 31.04
CA GLY A 82 0.41 -1.81 32.01
C GLY A 82 0.86 -0.49 31.37
N ARG A 83 0.29 0.64 31.83
CA ARG A 83 0.51 1.96 31.21
C ARG A 83 1.99 2.36 31.10
N ALA A 84 2.79 2.04 32.12
CA ALA A 84 4.22 2.33 32.12
C ALA A 84 4.94 1.60 30.97
N LEU A 85 4.80 0.28 30.90
CA LEU A 85 5.39 -0.55 29.84
C LEU A 85 4.89 -0.14 28.44
N LEU A 86 3.60 0.20 28.35
CA LEU A 86 2.99 0.59 27.09
C LEU A 86 3.65 1.84 26.51
N TYR A 87 3.79 2.92 27.29
CA TYR A 87 4.34 4.16 26.76
C TYR A 87 5.84 4.06 26.44
N ASP A 88 6.59 3.24 27.17
CA ASP A 88 8.01 3.04 26.92
C ASP A 88 8.29 2.20 25.66
N LEU A 89 7.52 1.12 25.44
CA LEU A 89 7.78 0.18 24.34
C LEU A 89 6.92 0.41 23.09
N HIS A 90 5.81 1.15 23.19
CA HIS A 90 4.90 1.38 22.07
C HIS A 90 5.60 1.97 20.83
N PRO A 91 6.47 3.01 20.93
CA PRO A 91 7.14 3.58 19.77
C PRO A 91 7.87 2.53 18.91
N TYR A 92 8.63 1.65 19.56
CA TYR A 92 9.43 0.62 18.90
C TYR A 92 8.56 -0.47 18.27
N LEU A 93 7.53 -0.93 19.00
CA LEU A 93 6.58 -1.92 18.49
C LEU A 93 5.75 -1.39 17.33
N TRP A 94 5.33 -0.12 17.41
CA TRP A 94 4.56 0.54 16.35
C TRP A 94 5.42 0.69 15.08
N ASP A 95 6.68 1.11 15.21
CA ASP A 95 7.63 1.21 14.09
C ASP A 95 7.83 -0.14 13.39
N ILE A 96 8.18 -1.20 14.13
CA ILE A 96 8.39 -2.54 13.58
C ILE A 96 7.10 -3.08 12.93
N ARG A 97 5.95 -2.90 13.57
CA ARG A 97 4.67 -3.35 13.04
C ARG A 97 4.34 -2.67 11.69
N ASN A 98 4.53 -1.36 11.57
CA ASN A 98 4.26 -0.64 10.33
C ASN A 98 5.27 -0.99 9.22
N MET A 99 6.53 -1.22 9.59
CA MET A 99 7.57 -1.67 8.67
C MET A 99 7.25 -3.07 8.12
N LEU A 100 6.86 -4.01 8.98
CA LEU A 100 6.44 -5.36 8.57
C LEU A 100 5.14 -5.33 7.74
N LEU A 101 4.20 -4.43 8.03
CA LEU A 101 2.99 -4.24 7.23
C LEU A 101 3.35 -3.83 5.78
N ALA A 102 4.28 -2.88 5.62
CA ALA A 102 4.77 -2.46 4.31
C ALA A 102 5.57 -3.57 3.60
N ALA A 103 6.48 -4.24 4.31
CA ALA A 103 7.30 -5.32 3.77
C ALA A 103 6.45 -6.52 3.32
N SER A 104 5.44 -6.90 4.11
CA SER A 104 4.51 -7.98 3.77
C SER A 104 3.76 -7.71 2.47
N ALA A 105 3.22 -6.49 2.33
CA ALA A 105 2.52 -6.07 1.11
C ALA A 105 3.46 -5.99 -0.11
N PHE A 106 4.71 -5.54 0.10
CA PHE A 106 5.72 -5.52 -0.95
C PHE A 106 6.08 -6.95 -1.42
N VAL A 107 6.25 -7.89 -0.49
CA VAL A 107 6.46 -9.31 -0.82
C VAL A 107 5.27 -9.89 -1.59
N LEU A 108 4.04 -9.61 -1.16
CA LEU A 108 2.84 -10.03 -1.91
C LEU A 108 2.86 -9.50 -3.34
N TRP A 109 3.20 -8.23 -3.51
CA TRP A 109 3.31 -7.61 -4.83
C TRP A 109 4.39 -8.25 -5.70
N LEU A 110 5.55 -8.60 -5.15
CA LEU A 110 6.60 -9.35 -5.86
C LEU A 110 6.07 -10.68 -6.42
N GLY A 111 5.16 -11.34 -5.71
CA GLY A 111 4.56 -12.61 -6.12
C GLY A 111 3.45 -12.48 -7.17
N CYS A 112 2.90 -11.28 -7.37
CA CYS A 112 1.82 -11.00 -8.32
C CYS A 112 2.34 -10.51 -9.68
N GLN A 113 3.59 -10.08 -9.77
CA GLN A 113 4.15 -9.42 -10.94
C GLN A 113 4.86 -10.39 -11.88
N SER A 114 4.66 -10.21 -13.19
CA SER A 114 5.62 -10.66 -14.21
C SER A 114 6.78 -9.67 -14.27
N ILE A 115 7.60 -9.64 -13.23
CA ILE A 115 8.79 -8.79 -13.15
C ILE A 115 9.74 -9.23 -14.29
N THR A 116 9.91 -8.38 -15.30
CA THR A 116 10.78 -8.66 -16.46
C THR A 116 12.22 -8.22 -16.24
N THR A 117 12.48 -7.34 -15.25
CA THR A 117 13.80 -6.80 -14.96
C THR A 117 14.25 -7.15 -13.54
N PRO A 118 15.50 -7.60 -13.32
CA PRO A 118 16.04 -7.78 -11.98
C PRO A 118 15.87 -6.47 -11.20
N ILE A 119 15.42 -6.56 -9.95
CA ILE A 119 15.34 -5.43 -9.02
C ILE A 119 16.79 -5.05 -8.68
N LEU A 120 17.40 -4.25 -9.54
CA LEU A 120 18.73 -3.71 -9.35
C LEU A 120 18.59 -2.48 -8.47
N LEU A 121 18.59 -2.70 -7.17
CA LEU A 121 18.74 -1.61 -6.22
C LEU A 121 20.21 -1.25 -6.16
N GLY A 122 20.52 -0.04 -6.61
CA GLY A 122 21.84 0.55 -6.50
C GLY A 122 22.36 0.42 -5.09
N GLY A 123 23.60 -0.05 -5.00
CA GLY A 123 24.33 -0.25 -3.75
C GLY A 123 24.49 1.04 -2.96
N ASP A 124 24.84 0.82 -1.70
CA ASP A 124 25.41 1.77 -0.75
C ASP A 124 24.45 2.86 -0.28
N ALA A 125 23.42 2.42 0.42
CA ALA A 125 22.86 3.21 1.50
C ALA A 125 23.93 3.33 2.60
N GLU A 126 24.36 4.55 2.91
CA GLU A 126 25.40 4.76 3.92
C GLU A 126 24.94 4.20 5.29
N PRO A 127 25.80 3.49 6.04
CA PRO A 127 25.40 2.76 7.24
C PRO A 127 24.68 3.59 8.31
N TRP A 128 24.93 4.90 8.36
CA TRP A 128 24.34 5.84 9.32
C TRP A 128 22.94 6.36 8.94
N VAL A 129 22.45 6.07 7.73
CA VAL A 129 21.12 6.47 7.25
C VAL A 129 20.02 5.63 7.92
N HIS A 130 20.34 4.39 8.30
CA HIS A 130 19.40 3.47 8.92
C HIS A 130 19.43 3.57 10.44
N ARG A 131 18.26 3.49 11.07
CA ARG A 131 18.20 3.26 12.52
C ARG A 131 18.85 1.90 12.83
N GLY A 132 19.62 1.78 13.90
CA GLY A 132 20.17 0.47 14.30
C GLY A 132 19.08 -0.58 14.58
N GLY A 133 19.48 -1.86 14.58
CA GLY A 133 18.59 -2.98 14.92
C GLY A 133 17.67 -3.43 13.78
N LEU A 134 16.64 -4.22 14.12
CA LEU A 134 15.77 -4.90 13.16
C LEU A 134 15.07 -3.91 12.20
N PHE A 135 14.65 -2.76 12.71
CA PHE A 135 13.93 -1.76 11.91
C PHE A 135 14.78 -1.26 10.74
N GLY A 136 16.03 -0.84 10.98
CA GLY A 136 16.87 -0.32 9.91
C GLY A 136 17.30 -1.36 8.91
N GLU A 137 17.50 -2.62 9.32
CA GLU A 137 17.77 -3.68 8.38
C GLU A 137 16.55 -3.97 7.49
N LEU A 138 15.33 -3.96 8.04
CA LEU A 138 14.11 -4.08 7.23
C LEU A 138 13.93 -2.87 6.29
N GLN A 139 14.22 -1.67 6.77
CA GLN A 139 14.21 -0.43 5.97
C GLN A 139 15.19 -0.53 4.79
N ALA A 140 16.44 -0.94 5.05
CA ALA A 140 17.48 -1.09 4.03
C ALA A 140 17.13 -2.14 2.96
N LEU A 141 16.32 -3.13 3.33
CA LEU A 141 15.85 -4.16 2.41
C LEU A 141 14.71 -3.67 1.51
N LEU A 142 14.07 -2.54 1.80
CA LEU A 142 13.10 -1.93 0.90
C LEU A 142 13.77 -1.05 -0.17
N PRO A 143 13.19 -0.98 -1.38
CA PRO A 143 13.67 -0.11 -2.46
C PRO A 143 13.78 1.38 -2.10
N VAL A 144 12.95 1.87 -1.18
CA VAL A 144 12.93 3.26 -0.72
C VAL A 144 13.66 3.48 0.60
N GLY A 145 14.41 2.48 1.09
CA GLY A 145 15.07 2.51 2.40
C GLY A 145 15.96 3.72 2.64
N ASN A 146 16.55 4.29 1.58
CA ASN A 146 17.47 5.42 1.67
C ASN A 146 16.77 6.75 1.98
N SER A 147 15.45 6.84 1.80
CA SER A 147 14.66 8.05 2.02
C SER A 147 14.25 8.15 3.49
N CYS A 148 15.11 8.71 4.33
CA CYS A 148 14.88 8.90 5.77
C CYS A 148 13.50 9.53 6.08
N ASP A 149 13.09 10.55 5.34
CA ASP A 149 11.87 11.31 5.64
C ASP A 149 10.59 10.46 5.62
N LEU A 150 10.58 9.35 4.87
CA LEU A 150 9.47 8.39 4.83
C LEU A 150 9.33 7.57 6.14
N PHE A 151 10.42 7.42 6.89
CA PHE A 151 10.52 6.56 8.07
C PHE A 151 10.62 7.34 9.39
N TYR A 152 10.96 8.64 9.37
CA TYR A 152 11.12 9.45 10.58
C TYR A 152 9.86 10.18 10.99
N HIS A 153 9.06 9.54 11.84
CA HIS A 153 7.87 10.17 12.40
C HIS A 153 7.57 9.79 13.85
N PRO A 154 7.00 10.72 14.64
CA PRO A 154 6.59 10.40 15.98
C PRO A 154 5.40 9.42 15.95
N PRO A 155 5.42 8.38 16.80
CA PRO A 155 4.26 7.51 16.98
C PRO A 155 3.08 8.33 17.55
N PRO A 156 1.83 7.88 17.34
CA PRO A 156 0.68 8.54 17.91
C PRO A 156 0.75 8.52 19.45
N LEU A 157 0.37 9.63 20.09
CA LEU A 157 0.31 9.73 21.56
C LEU A 157 -0.65 8.70 22.18
N PHE A 158 -1.68 8.31 21.42
CA PHE A 158 -2.66 7.32 21.82
C PHE A 158 -2.53 6.09 20.91
N PRO A 159 -2.02 4.96 21.45
CA PRO A 159 -1.85 3.75 20.67
C PRO A 159 -3.21 3.19 20.23
N SER A 160 -3.34 2.87 18.95
CA SER A 160 -4.51 2.17 18.43
C SER A 160 -4.30 0.66 18.45
N ARG A 161 -5.31 -0.08 18.91
CA ARG A 161 -5.35 -1.56 18.84
C ARG A 161 -5.81 -2.09 17.49
N GLN A 162 -6.15 -1.23 16.55
CA GLN A 162 -6.75 -1.61 15.28
C GLN A 162 -5.78 -2.41 14.42
N LEU A 163 -6.23 -3.55 13.92
CA LEU A 163 -5.48 -4.36 12.98
C LEU A 163 -5.72 -3.86 11.56
N TYR A 164 -4.65 -3.88 10.76
CA TYR A 164 -4.72 -3.55 9.35
C TYR A 164 -4.09 -4.67 8.54
N LEU A 165 -4.66 -4.93 7.38
CA LEU A 165 -4.11 -5.76 6.34
C LEU A 165 -3.79 -4.89 5.13
N LEU A 166 -2.53 -4.90 4.69
CA LEU A 166 -2.11 -4.22 3.48
C LEU A 166 -1.79 -5.27 2.42
N ARG A 167 -2.45 -5.18 1.26
CA ARG A 167 -2.30 -6.15 0.18
C ARG A 167 -2.38 -5.51 -1.21
N PRO A 168 -1.76 -6.09 -2.25
CA PRO A 168 -2.02 -5.68 -3.62
C PRO A 168 -3.46 -6.01 -4.02
N LEU A 169 -3.95 -5.31 -5.04
CA LEU A 169 -5.27 -5.55 -5.63
C LEU A 169 -5.32 -6.94 -6.28
N LEU A 170 -6.32 -7.75 -5.90
CA LEU A 170 -6.50 -9.10 -6.45
C LEU A 170 -7.36 -9.06 -7.73
N PRO A 171 -7.17 -9.99 -8.68
CA PRO A 171 -8.05 -10.09 -9.86
C PRO A 171 -9.53 -10.31 -9.51
N LEU A 172 -9.82 -11.01 -8.42
CA LEU A 172 -11.18 -11.19 -7.89
C LEU A 172 -11.83 -9.87 -7.48
N ASP A 173 -11.03 -8.90 -7.02
CA ASP A 173 -11.51 -7.56 -6.67
C ASP A 173 -12.01 -6.80 -7.92
N LYS A 174 -11.42 -7.05 -9.09
CA LYS A 174 -11.81 -6.41 -10.36
C LYS A 174 -13.21 -6.82 -10.82
N VAL A 175 -13.57 -8.10 -10.69
CA VAL A 175 -14.88 -8.63 -11.13
C VAL A 175 -16.03 -8.05 -10.30
N GLY A 176 -15.81 -7.82 -9.00
CA GLY A 176 -16.79 -7.16 -8.14
C GLY A 176 -16.94 -5.66 -8.43
N ALA A 177 -15.88 -4.99 -8.88
CA ALA A 177 -15.91 -3.57 -9.27
C ALA A 177 -16.64 -3.33 -10.59
N THR A 178 -16.40 -4.15 -11.62
CA THR A 178 -17.00 -3.99 -12.95
C THR A 178 -18.46 -4.44 -13.01
N ALA A 179 -18.87 -5.46 -12.24
CA ALA A 179 -20.24 -5.98 -12.26
C ALA A 179 -21.29 -4.99 -11.71
N ARG A 180 -20.92 -4.11 -10.78
CA ARG A 180 -21.84 -3.08 -10.24
C ARG A 180 -21.82 -1.79 -11.04
N GLU A 181 -20.80 -1.62 -11.88
CA GLU A 181 -20.69 -0.51 -12.81
C GLU A 181 -21.70 -0.58 -13.97
N GLY A 182 -22.44 -1.69 -14.13
CA GLY A 182 -23.38 -1.91 -15.26
C GLY A 182 -24.70 -2.62 -14.96
N GLY A 183 -25.17 -2.72 -13.71
CA GLY A 183 -26.42 -3.45 -13.42
C GLY A 183 -27.26 -2.88 -12.26
N PRO A 184 -28.61 -2.99 -12.31
CA PRO A 184 -29.48 -2.49 -11.25
C PRO A 184 -29.35 -3.36 -10.00
N HIS A 185 -29.52 -2.72 -8.85
CA HIS A 185 -29.41 -3.30 -7.51
C HIS A 185 -30.20 -4.61 -7.35
N HIS A 186 -29.52 -5.76 -7.39
CA HIS A 186 -30.06 -7.00 -6.86
C HIS A 186 -29.03 -7.82 -6.07
N SER A 187 -29.47 -8.22 -4.87
CA SER A 187 -29.02 -9.29 -3.98
C SER A 187 -27.56 -9.36 -3.51
N GLY A 188 -27.32 -8.89 -2.28
CA GLY A 188 -27.00 -9.81 -1.17
C GLY A 188 -25.60 -10.40 -1.03
N GLN A 189 -24.62 -10.06 -1.89
CA GLN A 189 -23.22 -10.43 -1.64
C GLN A 189 -22.33 -9.17 -1.67
N SER A 190 -21.87 -8.78 -0.48
CA SER A 190 -20.96 -7.66 -0.25
C SER A 190 -19.60 -7.97 -0.88
N SER A 191 -19.33 -7.37 -2.05
CA SER A 191 -17.98 -7.37 -2.63
C SER A 191 -17.00 -6.72 -1.64
N PRO A 192 -15.79 -7.28 -1.43
CA PRO A 192 -14.83 -6.74 -0.47
C PRO A 192 -14.52 -5.27 -0.75
N LEU A 193 -14.52 -4.81 -2.01
CA LEU A 193 -14.30 -3.40 -2.36
C LEU A 193 -15.47 -2.46 -2.04
N HIS A 194 -16.62 -2.93 -1.55
CA HIS A 194 -17.76 -2.05 -1.19
C HIS A 194 -17.34 -0.91 -0.25
N GLY A 195 -16.41 -1.20 0.67
CA GLY A 195 -15.80 -0.21 1.55
C GLY A 195 -14.93 0.82 0.82
N LEU A 196 -14.17 0.42 -0.22
CA LEU A 196 -13.35 1.33 -1.02
C LEU A 196 -14.18 2.35 -1.79
N TRP A 197 -15.30 1.91 -2.35
CA TRP A 197 -16.28 2.78 -2.99
C TRP A 197 -17.02 3.70 -1.99
N GLN A 198 -17.00 3.38 -0.69
CA GLN A 198 -17.56 4.21 0.38
C GLN A 198 -16.53 5.14 1.05
N LEU A 199 -15.23 4.96 0.81
CA LEU A 199 -14.17 5.81 1.38
C LEU A 199 -14.31 7.28 1.03
N GLY A 200 -14.91 7.58 -0.13
CA GLY A 200 -15.19 8.95 -0.56
C GLY A 200 -16.53 9.50 -0.09
N GLY A 201 -17.30 8.84 0.78
CA GLY A 201 -18.67 9.27 1.11
C GLY A 201 -19.68 9.12 -0.05
N ALA A 202 -19.20 8.77 -1.26
CA ALA A 202 -20.00 8.50 -2.44
C ALA A 202 -19.32 7.44 -3.32
N PRO A 203 -20.06 6.45 -3.86
CA PRO A 203 -19.53 5.52 -4.87
C PRO A 203 -19.01 6.22 -6.13
N ALA A 204 -19.45 7.46 -6.39
CA ALA A 204 -19.01 8.27 -7.52
C ALA A 204 -17.68 9.02 -7.27
N LEU A 205 -17.25 9.17 -6.01
CA LEU A 205 -15.99 9.82 -5.59
C LEU A 205 -14.78 8.88 -5.68
N THR A 206 -14.96 7.58 -5.44
CA THR A 206 -13.87 6.60 -5.61
C THR A 206 -13.63 6.28 -7.09
N GLY A 207 -14.69 6.25 -7.92
CA GLY A 207 -14.56 6.17 -9.39
C GLY A 207 -13.90 7.40 -10.02
N ARG A 208 -13.96 8.55 -9.34
CA ARG A 208 -13.38 9.85 -9.73
C ARG A 208 -11.87 9.77 -9.95
N LEU A 209 -11.16 9.09 -9.07
CA LEU A 209 -9.70 9.18 -9.04
C LEU A 209 -8.98 7.83 -9.12
N LEU A 210 -9.59 6.76 -8.58
CA LEU A 210 -8.99 5.43 -8.59
C LEU A 210 -9.31 4.66 -9.87
N GLY A 211 -10.41 5.00 -10.56
CA GLY A 211 -10.91 4.24 -11.71
C GLY A 211 -9.92 4.13 -12.87
N SER A 212 -9.21 5.22 -13.20
CA SER A 212 -8.17 5.19 -14.24
C SER A 212 -7.00 4.29 -13.85
N PHE A 213 -6.59 4.27 -12.58
CA PHE A 213 -5.53 3.37 -12.11
C PHE A 213 -5.97 1.91 -12.11
N LEU A 214 -7.20 1.61 -11.70
CA LEU A 214 -7.73 0.24 -11.72
C LEU A 214 -7.80 -0.34 -13.13
N SER A 215 -8.08 0.52 -14.12
CA SER A 215 -8.18 0.12 -15.53
C SER A 215 -6.82 0.07 -16.23
N LEU A 216 -5.96 1.07 -16.02
CA LEU A 216 -4.75 1.28 -16.81
C LEU A 216 -3.47 0.81 -16.12
N SER A 217 -3.40 0.86 -14.78
CA SER A 217 -2.20 0.47 -14.00
C SER A 217 -2.56 -0.28 -12.70
N PRO A 218 -3.36 -1.38 -12.77
CA PRO A 218 -3.78 -2.13 -11.61
C PRO A 218 -2.62 -2.77 -10.83
N GLU A 219 -1.48 -2.99 -11.48
CA GLU A 219 -0.31 -3.64 -10.93
C GLU A 219 0.45 -2.81 -9.87
N TYR A 220 0.14 -1.52 -9.75
CA TYR A 220 0.61 -0.64 -8.69
C TYR A 220 -0.54 -0.15 -7.80
N THR A 221 -1.57 -0.98 -7.62
CA THR A 221 -2.70 -0.67 -6.73
C THR A 221 -2.67 -1.56 -5.49
N PHE A 222 -2.76 -0.92 -4.33
CA PHE A 222 -2.76 -1.52 -3.00
C PHE A 222 -4.00 -1.10 -2.22
N VAL A 223 -4.47 -2.01 -1.38
CA VAL A 223 -5.63 -1.81 -0.52
C VAL A 223 -5.22 -2.00 0.93
N LEU A 224 -5.65 -1.08 1.78
CA LEU A 224 -5.60 -1.19 3.23
C LEU A 224 -6.98 -1.60 3.73
N GLU A 225 -7.05 -2.66 4.52
CA GLU A 225 -8.28 -3.18 5.10
C GLU A 225 -8.16 -3.17 6.63
N ASP A 226 -9.25 -2.82 7.30
CA ASP A 226 -9.43 -2.99 8.74
C ASP A 226 -10.53 -4.03 9.01
N GLU A 227 -10.89 -4.24 10.28
CA GLU A 227 -12.00 -5.12 10.69
C GLU A 227 -13.35 -4.74 10.05
N GLY A 228 -13.51 -3.48 9.61
CA GLY A 228 -14.68 -2.98 8.90
C GLY A 228 -14.58 -3.07 7.37
N GLY A 229 -13.58 -3.75 6.83
CA GLY A 229 -13.29 -3.88 5.41
C GLY A 229 -12.32 -2.81 4.89
N PRO A 230 -12.27 -2.58 3.56
CA PRO A 230 -11.32 -1.63 3.00
C PRO A 230 -11.49 -0.22 3.54
N CYS A 231 -10.38 0.33 4.02
CA CYS A 231 -10.28 1.60 4.71
C CYS A 231 -9.19 2.51 4.11
N GLY A 232 -8.47 2.08 3.09
CA GLY A 232 -7.54 2.93 2.34
C GLY A 232 -7.06 2.31 1.03
N TYR A 233 -6.48 3.14 0.18
CA TYR A 233 -5.87 2.73 -1.09
C TYR A 233 -4.60 3.52 -1.40
N ALA A 234 -3.70 2.87 -2.12
CA ALA A 234 -2.60 3.48 -2.86
C ALA A 234 -2.72 3.02 -4.31
N ALA A 235 -2.57 3.93 -5.25
CA ALA A 235 -2.46 3.60 -6.65
C ALA A 235 -1.33 4.41 -7.28
N GLY A 236 -0.65 3.80 -8.24
CA GLY A 236 0.40 4.46 -8.99
C GLY A 236 0.39 4.09 -10.46
N ALA A 237 1.09 4.89 -11.24
CA ALA A 237 1.43 4.64 -12.62
C ALA A 237 2.92 4.87 -12.81
N LEU A 238 3.63 3.87 -13.30
CA LEU A 238 5.09 3.93 -13.48
C LEU A 238 5.48 5.02 -14.50
N CYS A 239 4.75 5.09 -15.63
CA CYS A 239 4.93 6.10 -16.67
C CYS A 239 3.72 7.04 -16.69
N ALA A 240 3.86 8.19 -16.03
CA ALA A 240 2.80 9.19 -15.91
C ALA A 240 2.39 9.77 -17.28
N GLU A 241 3.34 10.00 -18.18
CA GLU A 241 3.04 10.53 -19.52
C GLU A 241 2.13 9.58 -20.31
N GLY A 242 2.52 8.30 -20.42
CA GLY A 242 1.71 7.29 -21.09
C GLY A 242 0.37 7.05 -20.39
N PHE A 243 0.35 7.06 -19.06
CA PHE A 243 -0.88 6.92 -18.28
C PHE A 243 -1.87 8.07 -18.54
N LEU A 244 -1.40 9.33 -18.51
CA LEU A 244 -2.24 10.50 -18.77
C LEU A 244 -2.76 10.50 -20.21
N GLN A 245 -1.92 10.15 -21.19
CA GLN A 245 -2.35 10.01 -22.59
C GLN A 245 -3.42 8.93 -22.75
N GLN A 246 -3.26 7.76 -22.12
CA GLN A 246 -4.26 6.68 -22.17
C GLN A 246 -5.55 7.06 -21.43
N ARG A 247 -5.43 7.75 -20.30
CA ARG A 247 -6.56 8.27 -19.53
C ARG A 247 -7.39 9.22 -20.40
N ASP A 248 -6.74 10.14 -21.10
CA ASP A 248 -7.43 11.18 -21.86
C ASP A 248 -7.96 10.67 -23.21
N SER A 249 -7.30 9.68 -23.84
CA SER A 249 -7.71 9.13 -25.14
C SER A 249 -8.70 7.96 -25.08
N SER A 250 -8.69 7.14 -24.03
CA SER A 250 -9.53 5.94 -23.94
C SER A 250 -10.46 5.92 -22.73
N TRP A 251 -9.92 6.13 -21.52
CA TRP A 251 -10.70 5.97 -20.30
C TRP A 251 -11.71 7.11 -20.09
N LEU A 252 -11.31 8.38 -20.19
CA LEU A 252 -12.22 9.52 -20.03
C LEU A 252 -13.36 9.50 -21.06
N PRO A 253 -13.12 9.27 -22.37
CA PRO A 253 -14.20 9.11 -23.33
C PRO A 253 -15.17 7.98 -22.99
N ALA A 254 -14.68 6.81 -22.56
CA ALA A 254 -15.52 5.70 -22.14
C ALA A 254 -16.39 6.07 -20.92
N MET A 255 -15.81 6.78 -19.94
CA MET A 255 -16.54 7.25 -18.77
C MET A 255 -17.58 8.32 -19.12
N ARG A 256 -17.28 9.24 -20.05
CA ARG A 256 -18.24 10.24 -20.55
C ARG A 256 -19.42 9.61 -21.28
N HIS A 257 -19.18 8.51 -22.01
CA HIS A 257 -20.26 7.76 -22.65
C HIS A 257 -21.15 7.04 -21.63
N LYS A 258 -20.55 6.50 -20.58
CA LYS A 258 -21.26 5.82 -19.48
C LYS A 258 -22.02 6.78 -18.56
N TYR A 259 -21.53 8.01 -18.41
CA TYR A 259 -22.13 9.08 -17.61
C TYR A 259 -22.40 10.33 -18.48
N PRO A 260 -23.44 10.31 -19.33
CA PRO A 260 -23.80 11.46 -20.17
C PRO A 260 -24.30 12.64 -19.34
N ARG A 261 -24.19 13.86 -19.88
CA ARG A 261 -24.56 15.11 -19.18
C ARG A 261 -26.05 15.21 -18.84
N ASP A 262 -26.89 14.49 -19.58
CA ASP A 262 -28.35 14.57 -19.53
C ASP A 262 -28.98 13.51 -18.61
N LEU A 263 -28.20 12.84 -17.76
CA LEU A 263 -28.74 11.96 -16.72
C LEU A 263 -29.64 12.77 -15.79
N ASP A 264 -30.95 12.48 -15.84
CA ASP A 264 -32.03 13.21 -15.18
C ASP A 264 -31.72 13.67 -13.74
N ALA A 265 -32.11 14.91 -13.44
CA ALA A 265 -31.96 15.63 -12.17
C ALA A 265 -32.62 14.93 -10.94
N GLY A 266 -33.15 13.72 -11.09
CA GLY A 266 -33.65 12.87 -10.01
C GLY A 266 -32.60 11.91 -9.42
N ALA A 267 -31.44 11.75 -10.05
CA ALA A 267 -30.32 11.01 -9.47
C ALA A 267 -29.68 11.85 -8.35
N ALA A 268 -29.63 11.30 -7.13
CA ALA A 268 -29.09 11.92 -5.92
C ALA A 268 -27.86 12.82 -6.18
N ALA A 269 -27.68 13.90 -5.40
CA ALA A 269 -26.59 14.88 -5.51
C ALA A 269 -25.17 14.31 -5.80
N LEU A 270 -24.94 13.06 -5.39
CA LEU A 270 -23.73 12.26 -5.63
C LEU A 270 -23.43 11.95 -7.11
N GLY A 271 -24.45 11.83 -7.97
CA GLY A 271 -24.28 11.61 -9.41
C GLY A 271 -23.87 12.88 -10.17
N GLN A 272 -24.32 14.04 -9.69
CA GLN A 272 -24.08 15.33 -10.32
C GLN A 272 -22.62 15.77 -10.21
N GLU A 273 -21.96 15.52 -9.07
CA GLU A 273 -20.53 15.83 -8.92
C GLU A 273 -19.61 14.96 -9.78
N ALA A 274 -19.94 13.68 -9.94
CA ALA A 274 -19.14 12.78 -10.78
C ALA A 274 -19.26 13.14 -12.26
N LEU A 275 -20.46 13.56 -12.67
CA LEU A 275 -20.72 14.11 -14.00
C LEU A 275 -19.90 15.39 -14.22
N LEU A 276 -19.90 16.33 -13.27
CA LEU A 276 -19.03 17.51 -13.35
C LEU A 276 -17.55 17.15 -13.48
N PHE A 277 -17.09 16.11 -12.77
CA PHE A 277 -15.69 15.67 -12.84
C PHE A 277 -15.30 15.07 -14.20
N PHE A 278 -16.05 14.09 -14.70
CA PHE A 278 -15.70 13.42 -15.97
C PHE A 278 -15.77 14.38 -17.17
N HIS A 279 -16.62 15.40 -17.07
CA HIS A 279 -16.82 16.41 -18.09
C HIS A 279 -15.95 17.66 -17.90
N ALA A 280 -15.24 17.80 -16.77
CA ALA A 280 -14.23 18.83 -16.58
C ALA A 280 -12.98 18.52 -17.42
N GLU A 281 -12.30 19.57 -17.86
CA GLU A 281 -10.98 19.42 -18.48
C GLU A 281 -9.93 19.18 -17.40
N PRO A 282 -9.17 18.07 -17.47
CA PRO A 282 -8.13 17.81 -16.50
C PRO A 282 -7.00 18.84 -16.64
N PRO A 283 -6.43 19.34 -15.53
CA PRO A 283 -5.31 20.26 -15.60
C PRO A 283 -4.10 19.58 -16.24
N ALA A 284 -3.49 20.26 -17.20
CA ALA A 284 -2.27 19.80 -17.84
C ALA A 284 -1.10 19.78 -16.85
N VAL A 285 -0.35 18.68 -16.82
CA VAL A 285 0.88 18.58 -16.03
C VAL A 285 2.03 19.17 -16.83
N PRO A 286 2.80 20.13 -16.29
CA PRO A 286 3.95 20.69 -16.99
C PRO A 286 4.99 19.61 -17.32
N LEU A 287 5.51 19.62 -18.56
CA LEU A 287 6.56 18.69 -19.01
C LEU A 287 7.80 18.63 -18.10
N PRO A 288 8.28 19.73 -17.49
CA PRO A 288 9.40 19.66 -16.54
C PRO A 288 9.12 18.76 -15.34
N VAL A 289 7.86 18.72 -14.86
CA VAL A 289 7.44 17.84 -13.76
C VAL A 289 7.49 16.38 -14.21
N LEU A 290 6.93 16.06 -15.38
CA LEU A 290 6.92 14.69 -15.91
C LEU A 290 8.34 14.15 -16.17
N ARG A 291 9.27 15.00 -16.61
CA ARG A 291 10.67 14.61 -16.80
C ARG A 291 11.42 14.39 -15.49
N ARG A 292 11.13 15.17 -14.45
CA ARG A 292 11.77 15.03 -13.14
C ARG A 292 11.15 13.92 -12.30
N PHE A 293 9.85 13.72 -12.42
CA PHE A 293 9.03 12.79 -11.66
C PHE A 293 8.22 11.93 -12.63
N PRO A 294 8.78 10.82 -13.14
CA PRO A 294 8.17 10.03 -14.20
C PRO A 294 6.92 9.26 -13.77
N SER A 295 6.67 9.11 -12.46
CA SER A 295 5.56 8.31 -11.95
C SER A 295 4.51 9.17 -11.25
N LEU A 296 3.24 8.81 -11.44
CA LEU A 296 2.10 9.45 -10.79
C LEU A 296 1.61 8.55 -9.66
N VAL A 297 1.32 9.13 -8.49
CA VAL A 297 0.77 8.41 -7.34
C VAL A 297 -0.46 9.07 -6.78
N GLN A 298 -1.33 8.25 -6.20
CA GLN A 298 -2.49 8.70 -5.47
C GLN A 298 -2.77 7.81 -4.27
N LEU A 299 -3.02 8.43 -3.12
CA LEU A 299 -3.29 7.77 -1.86
C LEU A 299 -4.55 8.38 -1.23
N GLY A 300 -5.32 7.54 -0.55
CA GLY A 300 -6.47 7.99 0.22
C GLY A 300 -6.84 6.99 1.30
N THR A 301 -7.22 7.48 2.46
CA THR A 301 -7.70 6.68 3.59
C THR A 301 -9.04 7.20 4.09
N ALA A 302 -9.83 6.34 4.72
CA ALA A 302 -11.09 6.76 5.33
C ALA A 302 -10.80 7.69 6.50
N PRO A 303 -11.73 8.61 6.81
CA PRO A 303 -11.70 9.37 8.05
C PRO A 303 -11.63 8.50 9.32
N ARG A 304 -12.07 7.24 9.26
CA ARG A 304 -11.97 6.28 10.38
C ARG A 304 -10.56 5.74 10.63
N VAL A 305 -9.65 5.86 9.65
CA VAL A 305 -8.25 5.44 9.81
C VAL A 305 -7.50 6.54 10.56
N LEU A 306 -7.39 6.36 11.87
CA LEU A 306 -6.67 7.28 12.75
C LEU A 306 -5.16 6.98 12.83
N ASP A 307 -4.76 5.79 12.39
CA ASP A 307 -3.37 5.34 12.46
C ASP A 307 -2.59 5.85 11.24
N VAL A 308 -1.82 6.91 11.46
CA VAL A 308 -0.94 7.49 10.44
C VAL A 308 0.12 6.48 9.98
N GLY A 309 0.50 5.53 10.84
CA GLY A 309 1.48 4.49 10.52
C GLY A 309 1.02 3.59 9.39
N ALA A 310 -0.24 3.13 9.44
CA ALA A 310 -0.83 2.30 8.39
C ALA A 310 -0.91 3.02 7.04
N SER A 311 -1.28 4.31 7.05
CA SER A 311 -1.33 5.15 5.85
C SER A 311 0.07 5.32 5.21
N ARG A 312 1.10 5.41 6.05
CA ARG A 312 2.50 5.48 5.60
C ARG A 312 3.03 4.14 5.11
N SER A 313 2.72 3.03 5.78
CA SER A 313 3.07 1.69 5.29
C SER A 313 2.55 1.47 3.87
N LEU A 314 1.34 1.97 3.59
CA LEU A 314 0.73 1.96 2.28
C LEU A 314 1.51 2.82 1.26
N ALA A 315 1.97 4.01 1.64
CA ALA A 315 2.86 4.84 0.82
C ALA A 315 4.21 4.17 0.55
N ILE A 316 4.89 3.71 1.60
CA ILE A 316 6.18 3.01 1.53
C ILE A 316 6.08 1.81 0.58
N CYS A 317 5.01 1.03 0.66
CA CYS A 317 4.79 -0.11 -0.22
C CYS A 317 4.64 0.31 -1.70
N LEU A 318 3.80 1.30 -2.00
CA LEU A 318 3.62 1.81 -3.36
C LEU A 318 4.92 2.38 -3.95
N LEU A 319 5.60 3.22 -3.19
CA LEU A 319 6.86 3.85 -3.62
C LEU A 319 7.95 2.79 -3.80
N SER A 320 7.97 1.76 -2.95
CA SER A 320 8.85 0.61 -3.11
C SER A 320 8.60 -0.13 -4.41
N ALA A 321 7.34 -0.41 -4.75
CA ALA A 321 6.97 -1.06 -6.00
C ALA A 321 7.40 -0.24 -7.24
N LEU A 322 7.15 1.08 -7.24
CA LEU A 322 7.55 1.96 -8.33
C LEU A 322 9.08 2.07 -8.47
N ARG A 323 9.79 2.18 -7.34
CA ARG A 323 11.25 2.27 -7.29
C ARG A 323 11.90 0.97 -7.75
N ALA A 324 11.35 -0.18 -7.35
CA ALA A 324 11.81 -1.50 -7.80
C ALA A 324 11.72 -1.67 -9.32
N ASN A 325 10.75 -1.01 -9.97
CA ASN A 325 10.58 -1.00 -11.42
C ASN A 325 11.21 0.22 -12.11
N GLY A 326 12.17 0.89 -11.45
CA GLY A 326 13.04 1.88 -12.08
C GLY A 326 12.57 3.33 -12.00
N SER A 327 11.49 3.63 -11.27
CA SER A 327 11.08 5.02 -11.06
C SER A 327 12.17 5.82 -10.32
N GLN A 328 12.41 7.04 -10.80
CA GLN A 328 13.37 7.98 -10.19
C GLN A 328 12.70 9.07 -9.36
N GLY A 329 11.38 9.15 -9.37
CA GLY A 329 10.62 10.18 -8.68
C GLY A 329 9.13 10.04 -8.93
N VAL A 330 8.34 10.55 -7.98
CA VAL A 330 6.88 10.51 -8.04
C VAL A 330 6.31 11.91 -7.86
N PHE A 331 5.13 12.15 -8.44
CA PHE A 331 4.32 13.31 -8.12
C PHE A 331 2.87 12.89 -7.86
N CYS A 332 2.11 13.75 -7.19
CA CYS A 332 0.67 13.57 -6.98
C CYS A 332 -0.08 14.85 -7.37
N GLN A 333 -1.37 14.72 -7.66
CA GLN A 333 -2.26 15.84 -7.88
C GLN A 333 -3.22 15.92 -6.70
N VAL A 334 -3.21 17.05 -6.00
CA VAL A 334 -4.05 17.28 -4.82
C VAL A 334 -4.79 18.59 -5.02
N SER A 335 -6.06 18.61 -4.65
CA SER A 335 -6.84 19.85 -4.65
C SER A 335 -6.31 20.81 -3.60
N ALA A 336 -6.16 22.10 -3.94
CA ALA A 336 -5.76 23.13 -2.99
C ALA A 336 -6.73 23.26 -1.79
N ALA A 337 -7.98 22.81 -1.95
CA ALA A 337 -8.97 22.81 -0.88
C ALA A 337 -8.78 21.63 0.11
N ASP A 338 -8.10 20.55 -0.29
CA ASP A 338 -7.93 19.36 0.53
C ASP A 338 -6.69 19.48 1.43
N ARG A 339 -6.87 20.21 2.54
CA ARG A 339 -5.82 20.43 3.54
C ARG A 339 -5.33 19.14 4.20
N GLN A 340 -6.17 18.11 4.29
CA GLN A 340 -5.82 16.83 4.91
C GLN A 340 -4.82 16.07 4.03
N GLN A 341 -5.13 15.94 2.74
CA GLN A 341 -4.20 15.31 1.79
C GLN A 341 -2.90 16.11 1.64
N LEU A 342 -2.98 17.44 1.53
CA LEU A 342 -1.79 18.28 1.48
C LEU A 342 -0.90 18.07 2.72
N SER A 343 -1.47 18.10 3.92
CA SER A 343 -0.73 17.84 5.16
C SER A 343 -0.16 16.42 5.23
N PHE A 344 -0.85 15.44 4.68
CA PHE A 344 -0.35 14.07 4.60
C PHE A 344 0.88 13.98 3.68
N TYR A 345 0.79 14.48 2.45
CA TYR A 345 1.90 14.44 1.49
C TYR A 345 3.08 15.30 1.94
N SER A 346 2.87 16.50 2.47
CA SER A 346 3.96 17.34 3.01
C SER A 346 4.71 16.69 4.17
N ARG A 347 4.11 15.70 4.85
CA ARG A 347 4.75 14.94 5.91
C ARG A 347 5.44 13.67 5.41
N LEU A 348 5.34 13.29 4.14
CA LEU A 348 6.03 12.14 3.59
C LEU A 348 7.45 12.47 3.06
N GLY A 349 7.76 13.76 2.88
CA GLY A 349 8.99 14.24 2.23
C GLY A 349 8.72 14.70 0.80
#